data_AF-A0A097PDW4-F1
#
_entry.id   AF-A0A097PDW4-F1
#
_cell.length_a   1.000
_cell.length_b   1.000
_cell.length_c   1.000
_cell.angle_alpha   90.00
_cell.angle_beta   90.00
_cell.angle_gamma   90.00
#
_symmetry.space_group_name_H-M   'P 1'
#
loop_
_entity.id
_entity.type
_entity.pdbx_description
1 polymer ?
#
loop_
_entity_poly.entity_id
_entity_poly.type
_entity_poly.pdbx_seq_one_letter_code
_entity_poly.pdbx_strand_id
1 'polypeptide(L)'
;GAIIHNMSNSQDIRSMGGLVKHMPLTSVCFNVSNLALCGMPFLAGFYSKDLILEVVMLSSLNMVSFFLYFFSTGLTVCYSLRLSYYSMTGDFNSCSLHPLNDEGWIMLRGMMTLMLMAVMGGSMMSWILFPTPEMICLPFELKSLTLFVSLVGGWLGYELSKFSLTYNLYALSMYLTSNFLGSMWFMPFMSTYGVNFGPLFLGNYIFKSFDQG
;
A
#
# COMPACT_ATOMS: atom_id res chain seq x y z
N GLY A 1 8.27 -0.57 -10.73
CA GLY A 1 9.52 -0.55 -11.51
C GLY A 1 9.26 -0.90 -12.96
N ALA A 2 9.12 -2.18 -13.28
CA ALA A 2 8.88 -2.66 -14.64
C ALA A 2 7.69 -1.98 -15.34
N ILE A 3 6.55 -1.92 -14.65
CA ILE A 3 5.34 -1.25 -15.15
C ILE A 3 5.61 0.23 -15.48
N ILE A 4 6.37 0.95 -14.64
CA ILE A 4 6.66 2.38 -14.85
C ILE A 4 7.56 2.59 -16.07
N HIS A 5 8.62 1.78 -16.20
CA HIS A 5 9.50 1.82 -17.36
C HIS A 5 8.72 1.57 -18.64
N ASN A 6 7.83 0.57 -18.61
CA ASN A 6 6.99 0.22 -19.75
C ASN A 6 5.77 1.13 -19.92
N MET A 7 5.58 2.15 -19.08
CA MET A 7 4.52 3.17 -19.22
C MET A 7 5.14 4.56 -19.42
N SER A 8 6.29 4.61 -20.10
CA SER A 8 7.06 5.83 -20.39
C SER A 8 7.30 6.72 -19.15
N ASN A 9 7.68 6.10 -18.03
CA ASN A 9 7.90 6.75 -16.73
C ASN A 9 6.66 7.38 -16.09
N SER A 10 5.45 7.08 -16.56
CA SER A 10 4.22 7.47 -15.86
C SER A 10 4.00 6.59 -14.61
N GLN A 11 3.78 7.25 -13.47
CA GLN A 11 3.51 6.58 -12.18
C GLN A 11 2.04 6.70 -11.76
N ASP A 12 1.28 7.54 -12.46
CA ASP A 12 -0.13 7.77 -12.19
C ASP A 12 -0.94 6.51 -12.52
N ILE A 13 -1.50 5.88 -11.48
CA ILE A 13 -2.36 4.69 -11.63
C ILE A 13 -3.61 4.95 -12.48
N ARG A 14 -3.99 6.22 -12.67
CA ARG A 14 -5.14 6.63 -13.49
C ARG A 14 -4.89 6.47 -14.99
N SER A 15 -3.63 6.64 -15.41
CA SER A 15 -3.22 6.41 -16.80
C SER A 15 -2.84 4.95 -17.06
N MET A 16 -2.88 4.10 -16.03
CA MET A 16 -2.75 2.65 -16.16
C MET A 16 -4.13 2.01 -16.38
N GLY A 17 -4.13 0.76 -16.82
CA GLY A 17 -5.32 -0.06 -17.02
C GLY A 17 -5.02 -1.27 -17.88
N GLY A 18 -5.77 -2.37 -17.72
CA GLY A 18 -5.70 -3.53 -18.61
C GLY A 18 -4.35 -4.27 -18.70
N LEU A 19 -3.42 -4.07 -17.76
CA LEU A 19 -2.06 -4.62 -17.82
C LEU A 19 -2.02 -6.16 -17.85
N VAL A 20 -3.04 -6.85 -17.34
CA VAL A 20 -3.11 -8.32 -17.33
C VAL A 20 -3.02 -8.90 -18.74
N LYS A 21 -3.58 -8.20 -19.75
CA LYS A 21 -3.55 -8.65 -21.14
C LYS A 21 -2.18 -8.44 -21.80
N HIS A 22 -1.44 -7.42 -21.38
CA HIS A 22 -0.23 -6.98 -22.05
C HIS A 22 1.07 -7.46 -21.37
N MET A 23 1.08 -7.60 -20.05
CA MET A 23 2.23 -8.07 -19.27
C MET A 23 1.77 -9.09 -18.21
N PRO A 24 1.40 -10.31 -18.62
CA PRO A 24 0.80 -11.28 -17.74
C PRO A 24 1.76 -11.71 -16.62
N LEU A 25 3.06 -11.86 -16.88
CA LEU A 25 4.00 -12.37 -15.88
C LEU A 25 4.23 -11.35 -14.76
N THR A 26 4.48 -10.09 -15.13
CA THR A 26 4.61 -9.02 -14.12
C THR A 26 3.32 -8.79 -13.37
N SER A 27 2.16 -8.92 -14.01
CA SER A 27 0.86 -8.80 -13.34
C SER A 27 0.64 -9.86 -12.25
N VAL A 28 1.03 -11.11 -12.51
CA VAL A 28 0.95 -12.20 -11.53
C VAL A 28 1.88 -11.95 -10.36
N CYS A 29 3.15 -11.63 -10.62
CA CYS A 29 4.11 -11.31 -9.57
C CYS A 29 3.63 -10.16 -8.68
N PHE A 30 3.08 -9.11 -9.29
CA PHE A 30 2.52 -7.97 -8.58
C PHE A 30 1.33 -8.35 -7.70
N ASN A 31 0.35 -9.08 -8.24
CA ASN A 31 -0.83 -9.48 -7.48
C ASN A 31 -0.51 -10.45 -6.34
N VAL A 32 0.40 -11.41 -6.55
CA VAL A 32 0.85 -12.32 -5.47
C VAL A 32 1.52 -11.52 -4.35
N SER A 33 2.39 -10.56 -4.68
CA SER A 33 3.02 -9.70 -3.69
C SER A 33 2.03 -8.82 -2.92
N ASN A 34 1.01 -8.28 -3.60
CA ASN A 34 -0.05 -7.49 -2.96
C ASN A 34 -0.90 -8.35 -2.01
N LEU A 35 -1.24 -9.59 -2.39
CA LEU A 35 -1.95 -10.52 -1.52
C LEU A 35 -1.11 -10.94 -0.31
N ALA A 36 0.20 -11.12 -0.49
CA ALA A 36 1.11 -11.38 0.61
C ALA A 36 1.14 -10.22 1.61
N LEU A 37 1.15 -8.97 1.14
CA LEU A 37 1.06 -7.77 1.99
C LEU A 37 -0.28 -7.68 2.76
N CYS A 38 -1.38 -8.13 2.13
CA CYS A 38 -2.70 -8.15 2.77
C CYS A 38 -2.77 -9.15 3.92
N GLY A 39 -1.95 -10.21 3.88
CA GLY A 39 -1.97 -11.30 4.87
C GLY A 39 -2.93 -12.42 4.48
N MET A 40 -3.14 -12.68 3.19
CA MET A 40 -3.94 -13.82 2.73
C MET A 40 -3.37 -15.13 3.30
N PRO A 41 -4.21 -16.08 3.74
CA PRO A 41 -3.74 -17.35 4.31
C PRO A 41 -2.72 -18.04 3.40
N PHE A 42 -1.72 -18.66 4.04
CA PHE A 42 -0.60 -19.39 3.42
C PHE A 42 0.45 -18.57 2.68
N LEU A 43 0.28 -17.26 2.51
CA LEU A 43 1.35 -16.38 2.01
C LEU A 43 2.23 -15.87 3.15
N ALA A 44 3.42 -15.36 2.82
CA ALA A 44 4.39 -14.96 3.84
C ALA A 44 3.87 -13.93 4.85
N GLY A 45 2.96 -13.04 4.45
CA GLY A 45 2.38 -12.05 5.36
C GLY A 45 1.43 -12.63 6.39
N PHE A 46 0.81 -13.80 6.16
CA PHE A 46 -0.04 -14.45 7.15
C PHE A 46 0.78 -14.89 8.37
N TYR A 47 1.94 -15.51 8.14
CA TYR A 47 2.82 -16.02 9.20
C TYR A 47 3.40 -14.94 10.13
N SER A 48 3.43 -13.67 9.70
CA SER A 48 3.91 -12.56 10.52
C SER A 48 2.76 -11.68 11.03
N LYS A 49 1.93 -11.17 10.12
CA LYS A 49 0.91 -10.16 10.44
C LYS A 49 -0.19 -10.71 11.33
N ASP A 50 -0.64 -11.94 11.06
CA ASP A 50 -1.72 -12.56 11.86
C ASP A 50 -1.23 -12.86 13.29
N LEU A 51 -0.06 -13.49 13.41
CA LEU A 51 0.62 -13.75 14.68
C LEU A 51 0.85 -12.48 15.51
N ILE A 52 1.31 -11.38 14.89
CA ILE A 52 1.51 -10.10 15.59
C ILE A 52 0.17 -9.57 16.14
N LEU A 53 -0.89 -9.60 15.33
CA LEU A 53 -2.21 -9.10 15.75
C LEU A 53 -2.84 -9.98 16.85
N GLU A 54 -2.59 -11.29 16.83
CA GLU A 54 -3.01 -12.20 17.89
C GLU A 54 -2.26 -11.96 19.21
N VAL A 55 -0.96 -11.67 19.18
CA VAL A 55 -0.20 -11.32 20.40
C VAL A 55 -0.65 -9.97 20.96
N VAL A 56 -0.94 -9.00 20.08
CA VAL A 56 -1.51 -7.69 20.43
C VAL A 56 -2.84 -7.86 21.17
N MET A 57 -3.70 -8.80 20.75
CA MET A 57 -4.96 -9.13 21.43
C MET A 57 -4.78 -9.64 22.86
N LEU A 58 -3.75 -10.45 23.10
CA LEU A 58 -3.45 -10.99 24.43
C LEU A 58 -2.85 -9.92 25.35
N SER A 59 -2.15 -8.94 24.78
CA SER A 59 -1.51 -7.87 25.54
C SER A 59 -2.51 -6.83 26.06
N SER A 60 -2.17 -6.18 27.18
CA SER A 60 -2.99 -5.11 27.76
C SER A 60 -2.82 -3.81 26.96
N LEU A 61 -3.66 -3.61 25.94
CA LEU A 61 -3.67 -2.41 25.12
C LEU A 61 -4.86 -1.49 25.42
N ASN A 62 -4.65 -0.19 25.20
CA ASN A 62 -5.73 0.78 25.25
C ASN A 62 -6.74 0.52 24.12
N MET A 63 -8.01 0.82 24.37
CA MET A 63 -9.08 0.65 23.38
C MET A 63 -8.82 1.45 22.09
N VAL A 64 -8.23 2.64 22.20
CA VAL A 64 -7.87 3.47 21.04
C VAL A 64 -6.78 2.82 20.20
N SER A 65 -5.71 2.31 20.82
CA SER A 65 -4.64 1.61 20.10
C SER A 65 -5.16 0.34 19.43
N PHE A 66 -6.04 -0.40 20.12
CA PHE A 66 -6.70 -1.57 19.55
C PHE A 66 -7.45 -1.21 18.26
N PHE A 67 -8.32 -0.20 18.33
CA PHE A 67 -9.08 0.25 17.15
C PHE A 67 -8.16 0.68 16.00
N LEU A 68 -7.10 1.44 16.28
CA LEU A 68 -6.16 1.90 15.26
C LEU A 68 -5.43 0.74 14.56
N TYR A 69 -5.04 -0.32 15.28
CA TYR A 69 -4.42 -1.49 14.66
C TYR A 69 -5.35 -2.15 13.64
N PHE A 70 -6.59 -2.47 14.02
CA PHE A 70 -7.54 -3.13 13.11
C PHE A 70 -8.03 -2.21 11.99
N PHE A 71 -8.24 -0.93 12.28
CA PHE A 71 -8.60 0.02 11.25
C PHE A 71 -7.46 0.18 10.22
N SER A 72 -6.21 0.24 10.68
CA SER A 72 -5.05 0.29 9.78
C SER A 72 -4.94 -0.97 8.92
N THR A 73 -5.17 -2.17 9.48
CA THR A 73 -5.11 -3.43 8.72
C THR A 73 -6.20 -3.48 7.66
N GLY A 74 -7.43 -3.06 7.97
CA GLY A 74 -8.50 -2.92 6.98
C GLY A 74 -8.11 -1.95 5.85
N LEU A 75 -7.57 -0.78 6.19
CA LEU A 75 -7.10 0.20 5.20
C LEU A 75 -5.97 -0.35 4.32
N THR A 76 -5.08 -1.21 4.86
CA THR A 76 -4.04 -1.86 4.04
C THR A 76 -4.60 -2.68 2.89
N VAL A 77 -5.71 -3.37 3.15
CA VAL A 77 -6.37 -4.20 2.14
C VAL A 77 -7.21 -3.34 1.20
N CYS A 78 -7.83 -2.25 1.69
CA CYS A 78 -8.54 -1.30 0.85
C CYS A 78 -7.63 -0.70 -0.24
N TYR A 79 -6.46 -0.17 0.13
CA TYR A 79 -5.60 0.51 -0.84
C TYR A 79 -4.89 -0.46 -1.79
N SER A 80 -4.54 -1.67 -1.34
CA SER A 80 -3.90 -2.67 -2.19
C SER A 80 -4.85 -3.17 -3.27
N LEU A 81 -6.11 -3.40 -2.94
CA LEU A 81 -7.12 -3.81 -3.91
C LEU A 81 -7.48 -2.66 -4.87
N ARG A 82 -7.57 -1.42 -4.39
CA ARG A 82 -7.69 -0.24 -5.25
C ARG A 82 -6.55 -0.18 -6.28
N LEU A 83 -5.30 -0.40 -5.84
CA LEU A 83 -4.13 -0.39 -6.72
C LEU A 83 -4.22 -1.51 -7.77
N SER A 84 -4.59 -2.72 -7.36
CA SER A 84 -4.77 -3.85 -8.28
C SER A 84 -5.89 -3.56 -9.30
N TYR A 85 -7.00 -2.96 -8.88
CA TYR A 85 -8.11 -2.62 -9.77
C TYR A 85 -7.68 -1.64 -10.87
N TYR A 86 -7.13 -0.48 -10.50
CA TYR A 86 -6.75 0.55 -11.48
C TYR A 86 -5.62 0.13 -12.42
N SER A 87 -4.70 -0.72 -11.97
CA SER A 87 -3.58 -1.17 -12.81
C SER A 87 -3.94 -2.37 -13.70
N MET A 88 -4.68 -3.35 -13.17
CA MET A 88 -4.87 -4.65 -13.80
C MET A 88 -6.20 -4.79 -14.52
N THR A 89 -7.27 -4.17 -13.99
CA THR A 89 -8.62 -4.30 -14.53
C THR A 89 -9.00 -3.10 -15.39
N GLY A 90 -10.04 -3.26 -16.20
CA GLY A 90 -10.52 -2.23 -17.12
C GLY A 90 -9.78 -2.21 -18.46
N ASP A 91 -10.04 -1.17 -19.22
CA ASP A 91 -9.43 -0.93 -20.51
C ASP A 91 -8.08 -0.21 -20.38
N PHE A 92 -7.27 -0.29 -21.43
CA PHE A 92 -5.98 0.35 -21.46
C PHE A 92 -6.15 1.87 -21.65
N ASN A 93 -5.84 2.65 -20.60
CA ASN A 93 -6.09 4.10 -20.56
C ASN A 93 -4.98 4.96 -21.19
N SER A 94 -3.86 4.39 -21.61
CA SER A 94 -2.76 5.17 -22.19
C SER A 94 -2.89 5.28 -23.72
N CYS A 95 -1.93 5.99 -24.35
CA CYS A 95 -1.94 6.21 -25.79
C CYS A 95 -2.09 4.89 -26.58
N SER A 96 -2.89 4.93 -27.65
CA SER A 96 -3.23 3.76 -28.47
C SER A 96 -2.03 3.02 -29.09
N LEU A 97 -0.88 3.70 -29.21
CA LEU A 97 0.37 3.17 -29.77
C LEU A 97 1.44 2.90 -28.70
N HIS A 98 1.05 2.54 -27.47
CA HIS A 98 2.01 2.29 -26.42
C HIS A 98 2.80 0.98 -26.64
N PRO A 99 4.15 1.00 -26.70
CA PRO A 99 4.96 -0.21 -26.78
C PRO A 99 5.04 -0.87 -25.39
N LEU A 100 4.12 -1.79 -25.11
CA LEU A 100 4.15 -2.61 -23.90
C LEU A 100 4.93 -3.88 -24.20
N ASN A 101 5.98 -4.16 -23.42
CA ASN A 101 6.75 -5.38 -23.56
C ASN A 101 7.09 -5.99 -22.19
N ASP A 102 6.89 -7.30 -22.05
CA ASP A 102 7.28 -8.06 -20.85
C ASP A 102 8.61 -8.82 -21.03
N GLU A 103 9.29 -8.71 -22.18
CA GLU A 103 10.48 -9.51 -22.55
C GLU A 103 11.78 -9.18 -21.79
N GLY A 104 11.74 -8.27 -20.80
CA GLY A 104 12.90 -7.90 -19.99
C GLY A 104 13.34 -9.03 -19.04
N TRP A 105 13.97 -10.08 -19.55
CA TRP A 105 14.34 -11.30 -18.79
C TRP A 105 15.11 -11.04 -17.50
N ILE A 106 16.00 -10.04 -17.47
CA ILE A 106 16.79 -9.69 -16.28
C ILE A 106 15.86 -9.22 -15.15
N MET A 107 14.90 -8.34 -15.48
CA MET A 107 13.92 -7.84 -14.53
C MET A 107 12.94 -8.93 -14.12
N LEU A 108 12.44 -9.72 -15.07
CA LEU A 108 11.53 -10.81 -14.80
C LEU A 108 12.15 -11.86 -13.88
N ARG A 109 13.41 -12.25 -14.12
CA ARG A 109 14.10 -13.25 -13.29
C ARG A 109 14.17 -12.80 -11.83
N GLY A 110 14.48 -11.52 -11.57
CA GLY A 110 14.48 -10.95 -10.22
C GLY A 110 13.09 -10.92 -9.57
N MET A 111 12.04 -10.61 -10.35
CA MET A 111 10.67 -10.62 -9.82
C MET A 111 10.17 -12.03 -9.51
N MET A 112 10.48 -13.02 -10.36
CA MET A 112 10.06 -14.40 -10.16
C MET A 112 10.73 -15.05 -8.93
N THR A 113 12.00 -14.78 -8.68
CA THR A 113 12.68 -15.29 -7.47
C THR A 113 12.07 -14.70 -6.20
N LEU A 114 11.74 -13.40 -6.21
CA LEU A 114 11.07 -12.75 -5.09
C LEU A 114 9.65 -13.27 -4.87
N MET A 115 8.91 -13.55 -5.95
CA MET A 115 7.57 -14.12 -5.85
C MET A 115 7.59 -15.51 -5.19
N LEU A 116 8.55 -16.37 -5.57
CA LEU A 116 8.73 -17.68 -4.91
C LEU A 116 9.00 -17.54 -3.41
N MET A 117 9.84 -16.56 -3.03
CA MET A 117 10.11 -16.28 -1.61
C MET A 117 8.89 -15.69 -0.89
N ALA A 118 8.03 -14.91 -1.55
CA ALA A 118 6.82 -14.39 -0.95
C ALA A 118 5.77 -15.48 -0.65
N VAL A 119 5.79 -16.60 -1.38
CA VAL A 119 4.91 -17.75 -1.13
C VAL A 119 5.52 -18.70 -0.09
N MET A 120 6.76 -19.13 -0.29
CA MET A 120 7.39 -20.17 0.54
C MET A 120 8.18 -19.63 1.73
N GLY A 121 8.72 -18.42 1.61
CA GLY A 121 9.67 -17.89 2.59
C GLY A 121 9.07 -17.70 3.98
N GLY A 122 7.80 -17.30 4.08
CA GLY A 122 7.17 -17.11 5.39
C GLY A 122 6.97 -18.42 6.16
N SER A 123 6.51 -19.48 5.48
CA SER A 123 6.33 -20.79 6.12
C SER A 123 7.68 -21.38 6.54
N MET A 124 8.67 -21.35 5.64
CA MET A 124 10.03 -21.81 5.93
C MET A 124 10.65 -21.08 7.12
N MET A 125 10.55 -19.75 7.15
CA MET A 125 11.11 -18.95 8.24
C MET A 125 10.35 -19.17 9.55
N SER A 126 9.02 -19.34 9.51
CA SER A 126 8.23 -19.60 10.72
C SER A 126 8.66 -20.89 11.43
N TRP A 127 8.95 -21.95 10.67
CA TRP A 127 9.39 -23.23 11.23
C TRP A 127 10.82 -23.18 11.79
N ILE A 128 11.69 -22.34 11.21
CA ILE A 128 13.07 -22.20 11.69
C ILE A 128 13.14 -21.28 12.92
N LEU A 129 12.39 -20.17 12.91
CA LEU A 129 12.47 -19.14 13.96
C LEU A 129 11.68 -19.48 15.22
N PHE A 130 10.56 -20.20 15.10
CA PHE A 130 9.70 -20.54 16.24
C PHE A 130 9.76 -22.05 16.54
N PRO A 131 10.84 -22.55 17.17
CA PRO A 131 10.95 -23.96 17.53
C PRO A 131 9.93 -24.36 18.61
N THR A 132 9.48 -23.41 19.43
CA THR A 132 8.44 -23.59 20.45
C THR A 132 7.37 -22.50 20.26
N PRO A 133 6.25 -22.78 19.56
CA PRO A 133 5.19 -21.79 19.40
C PRO A 133 4.51 -21.53 20.76
N GLU A 134 4.47 -20.27 21.19
CA GLU A 134 3.67 -19.87 22.35
C GLU A 134 2.19 -20.07 22.04
N MET A 135 1.46 -20.68 22.98
CA MET A 135 0.04 -20.99 22.78
C MET A 135 -0.81 -19.74 22.95
N ILE A 136 -1.42 -19.28 21.86
CA ILE A 136 -2.34 -18.14 21.86
C ILE A 136 -3.76 -18.64 22.14
N CYS A 137 -4.24 -18.39 23.37
CA CYS A 137 -5.62 -18.68 23.78
C CYS A 137 -6.54 -17.48 23.56
N LEU A 138 -7.28 -17.48 22.45
CA LEU A 138 -8.29 -16.46 22.16
C LEU A 138 -9.66 -17.11 21.89
N PRO A 139 -10.78 -16.45 22.26
CA PRO A 139 -12.10 -16.86 21.80
C PRO A 139 -12.18 -16.77 20.28
N PHE A 140 -13.05 -17.59 19.67
CA PHE A 140 -13.17 -17.72 18.22
C PHE A 140 -13.43 -16.38 17.50
N GLU A 141 -14.21 -15.49 18.13
CA GLU A 141 -14.52 -14.16 17.59
C GLU A 141 -13.25 -13.31 17.40
N LEU A 142 -12.37 -13.27 18.40
CA LEU A 142 -11.12 -12.49 18.32
C LEU A 142 -10.12 -13.13 17.38
N LYS A 143 -10.07 -14.47 17.33
CA LYS A 143 -9.17 -15.20 16.43
C LYS A 143 -9.52 -14.98 14.96
N SER A 144 -10.80 -14.91 14.62
CA SER A 144 -11.25 -14.69 13.24
C SER A 144 -11.30 -13.21 12.83
N LEU A 145 -11.07 -12.28 13.76
CA LEU A 145 -11.23 -10.85 13.54
C LEU A 145 -10.29 -10.31 12.45
N THR A 146 -9.03 -10.73 12.43
CA THR A 146 -8.02 -10.28 11.45
C THR A 146 -8.45 -10.60 10.03
N LEU A 147 -8.87 -11.85 9.79
CA LEU A 147 -9.42 -12.32 8.53
C LEU A 147 -10.72 -11.58 8.18
N PHE A 148 -11.63 -11.39 9.13
CA PHE A 148 -12.88 -10.65 8.89
C PHE A 148 -12.61 -9.21 8.44
N VAL A 149 -11.74 -8.49 9.15
CA VAL A 149 -11.38 -7.10 8.84
C VAL A 149 -10.69 -7.00 7.47
N SER A 150 -9.84 -7.96 7.11
CA SER A 150 -9.22 -7.98 5.77
C SER A 150 -10.24 -8.21 4.65
N LEU A 151 -11.21 -9.12 4.84
CA LEU A 151 -12.27 -9.37 3.86
C LEU A 151 -13.18 -8.14 3.67
N VAL A 152 -13.60 -7.51 4.78
CA VAL A 152 -14.42 -6.28 4.72
C VAL A 152 -13.64 -5.15 4.06
N GLY A 153 -12.38 -4.94 4.44
CA GLY A 153 -11.51 -3.95 3.82
C GLY A 153 -11.34 -4.19 2.31
N GLY A 154 -11.21 -5.45 1.91
CA GLY A 154 -11.08 -5.76 0.49
C GLY A 154 -12.36 -5.52 -0.31
N TRP A 155 -13.50 -5.90 0.25
CA TRP A 155 -14.79 -5.61 -0.36
C TRP A 155 -15.02 -4.09 -0.50
N LEU A 156 -14.75 -3.32 0.56
CA LEU A 156 -14.83 -1.86 0.52
C LEU A 156 -13.87 -1.27 -0.52
N GLY A 157 -12.62 -1.73 -0.58
CA GLY A 157 -11.63 -1.27 -1.55
C GLY A 157 -12.09 -1.49 -3.00
N TYR A 158 -12.69 -2.64 -3.28
CA TYR A 158 -13.20 -2.95 -4.61
C TYR A 158 -14.42 -2.09 -4.98
N GLU A 159 -15.41 -1.98 -4.09
CA GLU A 159 -16.60 -1.14 -4.33
C GLU A 159 -16.23 0.33 -4.51
N LEU A 160 -15.31 0.84 -3.68
CA LEU A 160 -14.80 2.21 -3.82
C LEU A 160 -14.06 2.42 -5.14
N SER A 161 -13.41 1.40 -5.71
CA SER A 161 -12.71 1.55 -6.98
C SER A 161 -13.62 1.52 -8.20
N LYS A 162 -14.81 0.91 -8.08
CA LYS A 162 -15.80 0.81 -9.15
C LYS A 162 -16.57 2.12 -9.34
N PHE A 163 -15.85 3.16 -9.74
CA PHE A 163 -16.49 4.42 -10.11
C PHE A 163 -17.11 4.32 -11.50
N SER A 164 -18.40 4.62 -11.59
CA SER A 164 -19.06 4.92 -12.85
C SER A 164 -18.89 6.40 -13.21
N LEU A 165 -19.01 6.70 -14.50
CA LEU A 165 -19.03 8.08 -14.97
C LEU A 165 -20.26 8.78 -14.39
N THR A 166 -20.01 9.81 -13.57
CA THR A 166 -21.05 10.65 -12.98
C THR A 166 -20.89 12.07 -13.51
N TYR A 167 -22.01 12.77 -13.74
CA TYR A 167 -22.02 14.12 -14.31
C TYR A 167 -21.42 15.17 -13.35
N ASN A 168 -21.48 14.93 -12.05
CA ASN A 168 -20.91 15.82 -11.03
C ASN A 168 -19.59 15.26 -10.51
N LEU A 169 -18.54 16.09 -10.54
CA LEU A 169 -17.24 15.74 -9.96
C LEU A 169 -17.32 15.78 -8.43
N TYR A 170 -17.51 14.61 -7.81
CA TYR A 170 -17.55 14.48 -6.34
C TYR A 170 -16.29 15.05 -5.66
N ALA A 171 -15.12 14.87 -6.28
CA ALA A 171 -13.87 15.43 -5.76
C ALA A 171 -13.90 16.97 -5.68
N LEU A 172 -14.58 17.64 -6.63
CA LEU A 172 -14.71 19.10 -6.61
C LEU A 172 -15.71 19.56 -5.55
N SER A 173 -16.80 18.80 -5.35
CA SER A 173 -17.79 19.13 -4.31
C SER A 173 -17.22 19.05 -2.89
N MET A 174 -16.29 18.13 -2.65
CA MET A 174 -15.66 17.91 -1.34
C MET A 174 -14.17 18.30 -1.34
N TYR A 175 -13.86 19.41 -2.01
CA TYR A 175 -12.49 19.85 -2.30
C TYR A 175 -11.57 19.88 -1.07
N LEU A 176 -12.04 20.42 0.06
CA LEU A 176 -11.24 20.50 1.28
C LEU A 176 -10.81 19.11 1.77
N THR A 177 -11.73 18.16 1.80
CA THR A 177 -11.44 16.79 2.28
C THR A 177 -10.52 16.05 1.30
N SER A 178 -10.76 16.19 -0.01
CA SER A 178 -9.90 15.55 -1.02
C SER A 178 -8.49 16.13 -1.02
N ASN A 179 -8.36 17.45 -0.85
CA ASN A 179 -7.05 18.11 -0.82
C ASN A 179 -6.30 17.78 0.49
N PHE A 180 -6.99 17.74 1.62
CA PHE A 180 -6.40 17.36 2.91
C PHE A 180 -5.85 15.92 2.89
N LEU A 181 -6.63 14.96 2.39
CA LEU A 181 -6.19 13.57 2.31
C LEU A 181 -5.13 13.35 1.21
N GLY A 182 -5.24 14.06 0.08
CA GLY A 182 -4.29 13.94 -1.04
C GLY A 182 -2.92 14.55 -0.76
N SER A 183 -2.84 15.62 0.03
CA SER A 183 -1.60 16.34 0.36
C SER A 183 -0.88 15.82 1.61
N MET A 184 -1.17 14.58 2.05
CA MET A 184 -0.63 14.01 3.29
C MET A 184 -0.89 14.90 4.51
N TRP A 185 -2.14 15.32 4.71
CA TRP A 185 -2.57 16.20 5.81
C TRP A 185 -1.81 17.54 5.84
N PHE A 186 -1.43 18.05 4.67
CA PHE A 186 -0.59 19.25 4.50
C PHE A 186 0.77 19.19 5.24
N MET A 187 1.23 18.01 5.66
CA MET A 187 2.49 17.85 6.39
C MET A 187 3.70 18.39 5.62
N PRO A 188 3.85 18.17 4.29
CA PRO A 188 4.96 18.74 3.54
C PRO A 188 4.98 20.27 3.58
N PHE A 189 3.82 20.93 3.53
CA PHE A 189 3.75 22.39 3.57
C PHE A 189 4.10 22.93 4.96
N MET A 190 3.59 22.29 6.01
CA MET A 190 3.89 22.66 7.39
C MET A 190 5.37 22.48 7.73
N SER A 191 5.99 21.37 7.29
CA SER A 191 7.40 21.09 7.56
C SER A 191 8.33 21.94 6.71
N THR A 192 8.06 22.13 5.42
CA THR A 192 8.98 22.87 4.53
C THR A 192 8.86 24.38 4.69
N TYR A 193 7.65 24.95 4.66
CA TYR A 193 7.49 26.41 4.72
C TYR A 193 7.52 26.90 6.17
N GLY A 194 6.87 26.18 7.10
CA GLY A 194 6.79 26.59 8.50
C GLY A 194 8.14 26.50 9.22
N VAL A 195 8.84 25.37 9.09
CA VAL A 195 10.08 25.13 9.84
C VAL A 195 11.27 25.84 9.22
N ASN A 196 11.38 25.92 7.89
CA ASN A 196 12.55 26.53 7.25
C ASN A 196 12.60 28.07 7.39
N PHE A 197 11.45 28.73 7.52
CA PHE A 197 11.39 30.20 7.56
C PHE A 197 12.17 30.78 8.75
N GLY A 198 12.03 30.20 9.94
CA GLY A 198 12.70 30.69 11.16
C GLY A 198 14.23 30.66 11.07
N PRO A 199 14.86 29.50 10.82
CA PRO A 199 16.31 29.38 10.65
C PRO A 199 16.88 30.24 9.52
N LEU A 200 16.17 30.36 8.38
CA LEU A 200 16.61 31.20 7.26
C LEU A 200 16.59 32.69 7.62
N PHE A 201 15.57 33.14 8.34
CA PHE A 201 15.45 34.53 8.77
C PHE A 201 16.52 34.90 9.81
N LEU A 202 16.74 34.02 10.79
CA LEU A 202 17.85 34.16 11.75
C LEU A 202 19.20 34.16 11.05
N GLY A 203 19.43 33.26 10.09
CA GLY A 203 20.65 33.21 9.30
C GLY A 203 20.90 34.52 8.54
N ASN A 204 19.87 35.10 7.93
CA ASN A 204 19.98 36.38 7.23
C ASN A 204 20.29 37.55 8.18
N TYR A 205 19.69 37.56 9.38
CA TYR A 205 20.02 38.57 10.38
C TYR A 205 21.47 38.46 10.85
N ILE A 206 21.92 37.25 11.16
CA ILE A 206 23.30 37.02 11.60
C ILE A 206 24.28 37.46 10.51
N PHE A 207 23.99 37.08 9.26
CA PHE A 207 24.82 37.45 8.13
C PHE A 207 24.91 38.98 7.95
N LYS A 208 23.80 39.70 8.09
CA LYS A 208 23.79 41.17 7.99
C LYS A 208 24.46 41.84 9.18
N SER A 209 24.14 41.43 10.40
CA SER A 209 24.58 42.14 11.61
C SER A 209 25.98 41.77 12.09
N PHE A 210 26.44 40.54 11.82
CA PHE A 210 27.76 40.08 12.27
C PHE A 210 28.76 39.99 11.13
N ASP A 211 28.38 39.40 9.99
CA ASP A 211 29.36 39.10 8.93
C ASP A 211 29.56 40.28 7.95
N GLN A 212 28.49 41.01 7.60
CA GLN A 212 28.56 42.10 6.63
C GLN A 212 28.59 43.52 7.22
N GLY A 213 28.28 43.67 8.51
CA GLY A 213 28.23 44.97 9.21
C GLY A 213 26.87 45.66 9.13
#